data_AF-A0A428R8N6-F1
#
_entry.id   AF-A0A428R8N6-F1
#
_cell.length_a   1.000
_cell.length_b   1.000
_cell.length_c   1.000
_cell.angle_alpha   90.00
_cell.angle_beta   90.00
_cell.angle_gamma   90.00
#
_symmetry.space_group_name_H-M   'P 1'
#
loop_
_entity.id
_entity.type
_entity.pdbx_description
1 polymer ?
#
loop_
_entity_poly.entity_id
_entity_poly.type
_entity_poly.pdbx_seq_one_letter_code
_entity_poly.pdbx_strand_id
1 'polypeptide(L)'
;MNYTKRIMIFIGVGMIFQVLLTVGMWLACRKYHPTFGIPGTEIRGATVLEQLIDLGRGWEWWPSVLWQVIWTWIVAPILIWRAWGIRDTMGWRTQTIGCCISNLHATPMFLIASYVPAFSKVNMYFAPSQWIHLSVFMFEIFTVFVPACQVIRQWVQAKRAAAHNARWETDSQITTLRTSHSMERKHSPSQSITEKSQPLDYSDSTMGDRLFTMSALNQVLDDNPRPLQDFSALSDFSALSDFSGENIAFLTSLARWKASWYAEPSKEQTLEAYNRALEIYADFISPRDAEFPLNLSSPDLKYLEEIFEKATRILCGEARVDPAIPFEMPSSAGTGSSRSPTLTSRARYTGEIPNTFSPTVFDAAENHVKYLVLTNTWPKFVKEMQSRRRSSETARSGFSDESDITLTSRVSNKVATFVRSLV
;
A
#
# COMPACT_ATOMS: atom_id res chain seq x y z
N MET A 1 -6.66 19.08 -22.92
CA MET A 1 -7.79 18.44 -22.21
C MET A 1 -7.22 17.39 -21.26
N ASN A 2 -7.46 17.49 -19.95
CA ASN A 2 -6.88 16.55 -18.96
C ASN A 2 -7.14 15.10 -19.36
N TYR A 3 -6.11 14.26 -19.31
CA TYR A 3 -6.14 12.85 -19.73
C TYR A 3 -7.35 12.08 -19.16
N THR A 4 -7.67 12.31 -17.89
CA THR A 4 -8.85 11.76 -17.21
C THR A 4 -10.16 12.10 -17.94
N LYS A 5 -10.34 13.34 -18.41
CA LYS A 5 -11.53 13.73 -19.17
C LYS A 5 -11.62 12.98 -20.49
N ARG A 6 -10.48 12.76 -21.17
CA ARG A 6 -10.44 12.01 -22.44
C ARG A 6 -10.84 10.54 -22.23
N ILE A 7 -10.34 9.90 -21.18
CA ILE A 7 -10.74 8.52 -20.82
C ILE A 7 -12.23 8.45 -20.49
N MET A 8 -12.74 9.35 -19.65
CA MET A 8 -14.15 9.35 -19.25
C MET A 8 -15.09 9.54 -20.46
N ILE A 9 -14.69 10.36 -21.43
CA ILE A 9 -15.44 10.50 -22.69
C ILE A 9 -15.48 9.18 -23.47
N PHE A 10 -14.35 8.48 -23.63
CA PHE A 10 -14.33 7.19 -24.31
C PHE A 10 -15.18 6.14 -23.61
N ILE A 11 -15.13 6.07 -22.28
CA ILE A 11 -15.99 5.18 -21.48
C ILE A 11 -17.46 5.54 -21.70
N GLY A 12 -17.80 6.83 -21.64
CA GLY A 12 -19.16 7.32 -21.90
C GLY A 12 -19.70 6.93 -23.27
N VAL A 13 -18.90 7.12 -24.32
CA VAL A 13 -19.25 6.73 -25.69
C VAL A 13 -19.43 5.22 -25.80
N GLY A 14 -18.55 4.43 -25.18
CA GLY A 14 -18.67 2.97 -25.14
C GLY A 14 -19.95 2.49 -24.45
N MET A 15 -20.34 3.12 -23.34
CA MET A 15 -21.59 2.80 -22.64
C MET A 15 -22.82 3.09 -23.52
N ILE A 16 -22.84 4.23 -24.21
CA ILE A 16 -23.93 4.57 -25.13
C ILE A 16 -24.01 3.55 -26.26
N PHE A 17 -22.87 3.22 -26.88
CA PHE A 17 -22.81 2.21 -27.94
C PHE A 17 -23.32 0.84 -27.46
N GLN A 18 -22.94 0.41 -26.24
CA GLN A 18 -23.41 -0.83 -25.64
C GLN A 18 -24.94 -0.84 -25.49
N VAL A 19 -25.53 0.24 -24.96
CA VAL A 19 -27.00 0.35 -24.80
C VAL A 19 -27.70 0.30 -26.15
N LEU A 20 -27.22 1.06 -27.13
CA LEU A 20 -27.79 1.07 -28.49
C LEU A 20 -27.69 -0.31 -29.14
N LEU A 21 -26.56 -1.00 -28.98
CA LEU A 21 -26.37 -2.36 -29.47
C LEU A 21 -27.35 -3.33 -28.80
N THR A 22 -27.45 -3.31 -27.47
CA THR A 22 -28.38 -4.20 -26.75
C THR A 22 -29.83 -3.98 -27.16
N VAL A 23 -30.28 -2.72 -27.24
CA VAL A 23 -31.64 -2.37 -27.68
C VAL A 23 -31.85 -2.79 -29.14
N GLY A 24 -30.88 -2.52 -30.01
CA GLY A 24 -30.94 -2.92 -31.42
C GLY A 24 -31.05 -4.42 -31.61
N MET A 25 -30.25 -5.20 -30.87
CA MET A 25 -30.29 -6.67 -30.89
C MET A 25 -31.61 -7.22 -30.36
N TRP A 26 -32.16 -6.62 -29.29
CA TRP A 26 -33.46 -7.01 -28.75
C TRP A 26 -34.60 -6.74 -29.73
N LEU A 27 -34.64 -5.56 -30.38
CA LEU A 27 -35.64 -5.21 -31.38
C LEU A 27 -35.51 -6.03 -32.68
N ALA A 28 -34.28 -6.39 -33.07
CA ALA A 28 -34.01 -7.17 -34.28
C ALA A 28 -34.40 -8.65 -34.14
N CYS A 29 -34.38 -9.20 -32.91
CA CYS A 29 -34.62 -10.62 -32.66
C CYS A 29 -36.10 -10.92 -32.44
N ARG A 30 -36.72 -11.66 -33.38
CA ARG A 30 -38.13 -12.08 -33.29
C ARG A 30 -38.42 -13.04 -32.13
N LYS A 31 -37.40 -13.61 -31.48
CA LYS A 31 -37.60 -14.42 -30.27
C LYS A 31 -38.29 -13.65 -29.14
N TYR A 32 -38.02 -12.34 -29.04
CA TYR A 32 -38.57 -11.50 -27.97
C TYR A 32 -39.87 -10.79 -28.40
N HIS A 33 -40.15 -10.74 -29.70
CA HIS A 33 -41.26 -9.99 -30.29
C HIS A 33 -42.01 -10.82 -31.33
N PRO A 34 -43.25 -11.25 -31.05
CA PRO A 34 -44.05 -12.02 -32.00
C PRO A 34 -44.43 -11.26 -33.29
N THR A 35 -44.35 -9.92 -33.28
CA THR A 35 -44.93 -9.06 -34.32
C THR A 35 -43.91 -8.37 -35.24
N PHE A 36 -42.65 -8.21 -34.81
CA PHE A 36 -41.62 -7.50 -35.59
C PHE A 36 -40.21 -8.03 -35.31
N GLY A 37 -39.27 -7.76 -36.22
CA GLY A 37 -37.89 -8.25 -36.19
C GLY A 37 -37.53 -9.03 -37.46
N ILE A 38 -36.32 -9.58 -37.50
CA ILE A 38 -35.77 -10.25 -38.70
C ILE A 38 -36.42 -11.64 -38.88
N PRO A 39 -37.04 -11.93 -40.04
CA PRO A 39 -37.60 -13.25 -40.33
C PRO A 39 -36.54 -14.36 -40.23
N GLY A 40 -36.91 -15.51 -39.65
CA GLY A 40 -35.99 -16.63 -39.40
C GLY A 40 -35.27 -16.61 -38.04
N THR A 41 -35.46 -15.54 -37.25
CA THR A 41 -35.00 -15.44 -35.85
C THR A 41 -36.10 -15.74 -34.84
N GLU A 42 -37.16 -16.43 -35.27
CA GLU A 42 -38.28 -16.81 -34.40
C GLU A 42 -37.90 -17.93 -33.43
N ILE A 43 -38.61 -17.98 -32.30
CA ILE A 43 -38.43 -19.02 -31.30
C ILE A 43 -38.77 -20.39 -31.88
N ARG A 44 -37.92 -21.38 -31.64
CA ARG A 44 -38.11 -22.75 -32.10
C ARG A 44 -38.50 -23.66 -30.93
N GLY A 45 -39.30 -24.69 -31.21
CA GLY A 45 -39.71 -25.70 -30.23
C GLY A 45 -41.22 -25.73 -29.99
N ALA A 46 -41.76 -26.94 -29.83
CA ALA A 46 -43.18 -27.16 -29.58
C ALA A 46 -43.50 -27.14 -28.08
N THR A 47 -42.51 -27.45 -27.24
CA THR A 47 -42.67 -27.47 -25.78
C THR A 47 -42.04 -26.23 -25.14
N VAL A 48 -42.56 -25.84 -23.97
CA VAL A 48 -42.03 -24.71 -23.18
C VAL A 48 -40.55 -24.92 -22.83
N LEU A 49 -40.13 -26.17 -22.59
CA LEU A 49 -38.75 -26.49 -22.27
C LEU A 49 -37.81 -26.29 -23.46
N GLU A 50 -38.21 -26.72 -24.66
CA GLU A 50 -37.44 -26.49 -25.88
C GLU A 50 -37.34 -25.00 -26.21
N GLN A 51 -38.43 -24.27 -26.05
CA GLN A 51 -38.48 -22.81 -26.20
C GLN A 51 -37.52 -22.10 -25.24
N LEU A 52 -37.47 -22.52 -23.97
CA LEU A 52 -36.55 -21.95 -22.98
C LEU A 52 -35.07 -22.21 -23.34
N ILE A 53 -34.77 -23.39 -23.87
CA ILE A 53 -33.43 -23.75 -24.34
C ILE A 53 -33.06 -22.91 -25.58
N ASP A 54 -34.00 -22.70 -26.49
CA ASP A 54 -33.80 -21.90 -27.71
C ASP A 54 -33.63 -20.40 -27.40
N LEU A 55 -34.26 -19.87 -26.35
CA LEU A 55 -34.00 -18.50 -25.87
C LEU A 55 -32.55 -18.28 -25.42
N GLY A 56 -31.95 -19.30 -24.81
CA GLY A 56 -30.57 -19.24 -24.32
C GLY A 56 -29.50 -19.40 -25.40
N ARG A 57 -29.89 -19.67 -26.65
CA ARG A 57 -28.98 -20.00 -27.76
C ARG A 57 -29.25 -19.13 -28.96
N GLY A 58 -28.25 -18.42 -29.48
CA GLY A 58 -28.44 -17.76 -30.75
C GLY A 58 -27.41 -16.71 -31.06
N TRP A 59 -27.55 -16.13 -32.25
CA TRP A 59 -26.66 -15.09 -32.76
C TRP A 59 -26.73 -13.81 -31.92
N GLU A 60 -27.85 -13.59 -31.23
CA GLU A 60 -28.10 -12.43 -30.38
C GLU A 60 -27.11 -12.28 -29.22
N TRP A 61 -26.54 -13.39 -28.77
CA TRP A 61 -25.55 -13.41 -27.69
C TRP A 61 -24.11 -13.24 -28.16
N TRP A 62 -23.85 -13.34 -29.47
CA TRP A 62 -22.48 -13.31 -30.02
C TRP A 62 -21.71 -12.04 -29.72
N PRO A 63 -22.28 -10.83 -29.78
CA PRO A 63 -21.53 -9.63 -29.41
C PRO A 63 -21.00 -9.70 -27.98
N SER A 64 -21.83 -10.16 -27.04
CA SER A 64 -21.44 -10.34 -25.64
C SER A 64 -20.39 -11.45 -25.47
N VAL A 65 -20.61 -12.61 -26.11
CA VAL A 65 -19.68 -13.75 -26.04
C VAL A 65 -18.33 -13.39 -26.65
N LEU A 66 -18.29 -12.78 -27.82
CA LEU A 66 -17.06 -12.35 -28.50
C LEU A 66 -16.30 -11.34 -27.64
N TRP A 67 -17.00 -10.34 -27.11
CA TRP A 67 -16.39 -9.35 -26.22
C TRP A 67 -15.81 -9.99 -24.97
N GLN A 68 -16.53 -10.92 -24.35
CA GLN A 68 -16.02 -11.68 -23.20
C GLN A 68 -14.77 -12.51 -23.57
N VAL A 69 -14.75 -13.20 -24.72
CA VAL A 69 -13.56 -13.96 -25.16
C VAL A 69 -12.35 -13.05 -25.32
N ILE A 70 -12.51 -11.88 -25.97
CA ILE A 70 -11.41 -10.93 -26.13
C ILE A 70 -10.85 -10.53 -24.76
N TRP A 71 -11.70 -10.17 -23.81
CA TRP A 71 -11.23 -9.74 -22.49
C TRP A 71 -10.64 -10.88 -21.66
N THR A 72 -11.22 -12.08 -21.69
CA THR A 72 -10.84 -13.19 -20.81
C THR A 72 -9.74 -14.08 -21.37
N TRP A 73 -9.60 -14.17 -22.69
CA TRP A 73 -8.63 -15.05 -23.35
C TRP A 73 -7.53 -14.31 -24.12
N ILE A 74 -7.66 -13.00 -24.33
CA ILE A 74 -6.59 -12.17 -24.92
C ILE A 74 -6.06 -11.19 -23.88
N VAL A 75 -6.92 -10.33 -23.35
CA VAL A 75 -6.48 -9.26 -22.44
C VAL A 75 -6.06 -9.79 -21.08
N ALA A 76 -6.84 -10.70 -20.48
CA ALA A 76 -6.53 -11.25 -19.16
C ALA A 76 -5.17 -11.98 -19.10
N PRO A 77 -4.78 -12.83 -20.06
CA PRO A 77 -3.41 -13.39 -20.10
C PRO A 77 -2.32 -12.31 -20.19
N ILE A 78 -2.53 -11.26 -21.00
CA ILE A 78 -1.58 -10.13 -21.10
C ILE A 78 -1.46 -9.41 -19.75
N LEU A 79 -2.59 -9.18 -19.06
CA LEU A 79 -2.61 -8.56 -17.74
C LEU A 79 -1.94 -9.44 -16.69
N ILE A 80 -2.18 -10.76 -16.69
CA ILE A 80 -1.52 -11.71 -15.81
C ILE A 80 0.00 -11.68 -16.05
N TRP A 81 0.43 -11.71 -17.31
CA TRP A 81 1.86 -11.65 -17.67
C TRP A 81 2.52 -10.35 -17.17
N ARG A 82 1.89 -9.21 -17.44
CA ARG A 82 2.39 -7.90 -16.97
C ARG A 82 2.37 -7.78 -15.44
N ALA A 83 1.35 -8.34 -14.80
CA ALA A 83 1.22 -8.31 -13.34
C ALA A 83 2.12 -9.34 -12.64
N TRP A 84 2.71 -10.30 -13.36
CA TRP A 84 3.47 -11.39 -12.75
C TRP A 84 4.71 -10.90 -11.99
N GLY A 85 5.44 -9.94 -12.57
CA GLY A 85 6.66 -9.37 -12.01
C GLY A 85 6.45 -8.21 -11.03
N ILE A 86 5.20 -7.74 -10.86
CA ILE A 86 4.92 -6.60 -9.99
C ILE A 86 4.88 -7.09 -8.54
N ARG A 87 5.69 -6.51 -7.65
CA ARG A 87 5.60 -6.75 -6.22
C ARG A 87 4.80 -5.62 -5.59
N ASP A 88 3.53 -5.88 -5.36
CA ASP A 88 2.57 -4.89 -4.90
C ASP A 88 2.07 -5.16 -3.48
N THR A 89 1.66 -4.07 -2.87
CA THR A 89 1.66 -3.68 -1.47
C THR A 89 0.23 -3.61 -0.96
N MET A 90 -0.63 -3.06 -1.83
CA MET A 90 -2.07 -2.91 -1.66
C MET A 90 -2.84 -4.15 -2.14
N GLY A 91 -2.14 -5.16 -2.66
CA GLY A 91 -2.73 -6.41 -3.14
C GLY A 91 -3.52 -6.25 -4.45
N TRP A 92 -3.37 -5.13 -5.15
CA TRP A 92 -3.88 -4.90 -6.49
C TRP A 92 -3.41 -5.97 -7.48
N ARG A 93 -2.17 -6.46 -7.35
CA ARG A 93 -1.70 -7.63 -8.12
C ARG A 93 -2.58 -8.85 -7.88
N THR A 94 -2.79 -9.23 -6.63
CA THR A 94 -3.55 -10.43 -6.26
C THR A 94 -5.00 -10.30 -6.69
N GLN A 95 -5.58 -9.10 -6.55
CA GLN A 95 -6.93 -8.79 -7.03
C GLN A 95 -7.03 -8.93 -8.55
N THR A 96 -6.08 -8.34 -9.29
CA THR A 96 -6.07 -8.38 -10.77
C THR A 96 -5.91 -9.82 -11.28
N ILE A 97 -4.96 -10.58 -10.72
CA ILE A 97 -4.76 -11.99 -11.08
C ILE A 97 -6.00 -12.81 -10.71
N GLY A 98 -6.56 -12.62 -9.52
CA GLY A 98 -7.79 -13.28 -9.07
C GLY A 98 -8.96 -13.02 -10.03
N CYS A 99 -9.20 -11.76 -10.38
CA CYS A 99 -10.23 -11.36 -11.34
C CYS A 99 -10.05 -12.00 -12.72
N CYS A 100 -8.80 -12.03 -13.22
CA CYS A 100 -8.50 -12.63 -14.51
C CYS A 100 -8.77 -14.14 -14.50
N ILE A 101 -8.28 -14.86 -13.49
CA ILE A 101 -8.49 -16.31 -13.32
C ILE A 101 -9.97 -16.64 -13.14
N SER A 102 -10.68 -15.87 -12.34
CA SER A 102 -12.10 -16.08 -12.08
C SER A 102 -12.98 -15.92 -13.33
N ASN A 103 -12.57 -15.14 -14.32
CA ASN A 103 -13.36 -14.94 -15.55
C ASN A 103 -13.03 -15.92 -16.68
N LEU A 104 -11.86 -16.58 -16.65
CA LEU A 104 -11.39 -17.47 -17.73
C LEU A 104 -12.37 -18.61 -18.05
N HIS A 105 -13.02 -19.18 -17.04
CA HIS A 105 -13.95 -20.30 -17.21
C HIS A 105 -15.35 -19.89 -17.72
N ALA A 106 -15.74 -18.62 -17.56
CA ALA A 106 -17.12 -18.17 -17.75
C ALA A 106 -17.65 -18.45 -19.16
N THR A 107 -16.94 -17.96 -20.18
CA THR A 107 -17.36 -18.10 -21.58
C THR A 107 -17.24 -19.52 -22.13
N PRO A 108 -16.15 -20.27 -21.89
CA PRO A 108 -16.08 -21.68 -22.29
C PRO A 108 -17.19 -22.51 -21.66
N MET A 109 -17.44 -22.35 -20.36
CA MET A 109 -18.48 -23.13 -19.68
C MET A 109 -19.88 -22.73 -20.11
N PHE A 110 -20.13 -21.44 -20.38
CA PHE A 110 -21.38 -20.99 -21.00
C PHE A 110 -21.60 -21.65 -22.37
N LEU A 111 -20.58 -21.70 -23.22
CA LEU A 111 -20.68 -22.33 -24.55
C LEU A 111 -20.87 -23.85 -24.46
N ILE A 112 -20.13 -24.53 -23.57
CA ILE A 112 -20.28 -25.98 -23.35
C ILE A 112 -21.68 -26.30 -22.84
N ALA A 113 -22.13 -25.60 -21.80
CA ALA A 113 -23.46 -25.78 -21.25
C ALA A 113 -24.57 -25.46 -22.27
N SER A 114 -24.33 -24.47 -23.14
CA SER A 114 -25.30 -24.08 -24.17
C SER A 114 -25.34 -25.07 -25.31
N TYR A 115 -24.22 -25.56 -25.86
CA TYR A 115 -24.21 -26.29 -27.12
C TYR A 115 -23.90 -27.79 -27.02
N VAL A 116 -23.33 -28.27 -25.91
CA VAL A 116 -22.94 -29.68 -25.76
C VAL A 116 -24.08 -30.52 -25.13
N PRO A 117 -24.66 -31.50 -25.84
CA PRO A 117 -25.79 -32.27 -25.33
C PRO A 117 -25.50 -33.08 -24.06
N ALA A 118 -24.24 -33.53 -23.88
CA ALA A 118 -23.82 -34.28 -22.70
C ALA A 118 -23.97 -33.46 -21.39
N PHE A 119 -23.95 -32.13 -21.49
CA PHE A 119 -24.09 -31.22 -20.34
C PHE A 119 -25.55 -31.03 -19.89
N SER A 120 -26.52 -31.59 -20.62
CA SER A 120 -27.95 -31.53 -20.27
C SER A 120 -28.25 -31.97 -18.84
N LYS A 121 -27.57 -33.01 -18.33
CA LYS A 121 -27.70 -33.49 -16.94
C LYS A 121 -27.29 -32.44 -15.91
N VAL A 122 -26.25 -31.65 -16.23
CA VAL A 122 -25.77 -30.56 -15.36
C VAL A 122 -26.71 -29.37 -15.44
N ASN A 123 -27.20 -29.05 -16.65
CA ASN A 123 -28.11 -27.94 -16.90
C ASN A 123 -29.45 -28.05 -16.15
N MET A 124 -29.83 -29.26 -15.70
CA MET A 124 -31.01 -29.45 -14.84
C MET A 124 -30.87 -28.74 -13.48
N TYR A 125 -29.65 -28.62 -12.98
CA TYR A 125 -29.35 -28.00 -11.69
C TYR A 125 -28.64 -26.65 -11.84
N PHE A 126 -27.85 -26.50 -12.91
CA PHE A 126 -26.99 -25.35 -13.13
C PHE A 126 -27.13 -24.84 -14.56
N ALA A 127 -28.02 -23.86 -14.75
CA ALA A 127 -28.33 -23.33 -16.07
C ALA A 127 -27.09 -22.71 -16.76
N PRO A 128 -27.01 -22.69 -18.10
CA PRO A 128 -25.84 -22.19 -18.82
C PRO A 128 -25.40 -20.77 -18.42
N SER A 129 -26.35 -19.87 -18.15
CA SER A 129 -26.05 -18.50 -17.70
C SER A 129 -25.34 -18.46 -16.35
N GLN A 130 -25.58 -19.42 -15.46
CA GLN A 130 -25.04 -19.45 -14.10
C GLN A 130 -23.51 -19.52 -14.08
N TRP A 131 -22.87 -20.04 -15.14
CA TRP A 131 -21.41 -20.00 -15.29
C TRP A 131 -20.86 -18.57 -15.38
N ILE A 132 -21.62 -17.65 -15.98
CA ILE A 132 -21.28 -16.22 -16.01
C ILE A 132 -21.59 -15.56 -14.65
N HIS A 133 -22.68 -15.95 -13.99
CA HIS A 133 -22.98 -15.45 -12.64
C HIS A 133 -21.89 -15.85 -11.64
N LEU A 134 -21.37 -17.08 -11.73
CA LEU A 134 -20.28 -17.55 -10.89
C LEU A 134 -19.01 -16.70 -11.06
N SER A 135 -18.67 -16.35 -12.30
CA SER A 135 -17.52 -15.47 -12.56
C SER A 135 -17.76 -14.05 -12.05
N VAL A 136 -18.97 -13.50 -12.22
CA VAL A 136 -19.34 -12.17 -11.70
C VAL A 136 -19.25 -12.13 -10.17
N PHE A 137 -19.78 -13.15 -9.49
CA PHE A 137 -19.69 -13.27 -8.03
C PHE A 137 -18.23 -13.29 -7.55
N MET A 138 -17.38 -14.08 -8.20
CA MET A 138 -15.95 -14.10 -7.87
C MET A 138 -15.27 -12.75 -8.16
N PHE A 139 -15.66 -12.07 -9.25
CA PHE A 139 -15.17 -10.74 -9.57
C PHE A 139 -15.56 -9.72 -8.51
N GLU A 140 -16.78 -9.77 -7.96
CA GLU A 140 -17.23 -8.91 -6.86
C GLU A 140 -16.39 -9.16 -5.58
N ILE A 141 -16.06 -10.42 -5.28
CA ILE A 141 -15.17 -10.75 -4.15
C ILE A 141 -13.84 -10.00 -4.28
N PHE A 142 -13.19 -10.10 -5.43
CA PHE A 142 -11.86 -9.50 -5.62
C PHE A 142 -11.89 -7.98 -5.82
N THR A 143 -12.92 -7.42 -6.44
CA THR A 143 -12.98 -5.98 -6.77
C THR A 143 -13.70 -5.12 -5.75
N VAL A 144 -14.60 -5.69 -4.95
CA VAL A 144 -15.39 -4.94 -3.97
C VAL A 144 -15.06 -5.40 -2.55
N PHE A 145 -15.23 -6.69 -2.25
CA PHE A 145 -15.14 -7.17 -0.87
C PHE A 145 -13.71 -7.17 -0.33
N VAL A 146 -12.72 -7.57 -1.14
CA VAL A 146 -11.32 -7.55 -0.75
C VAL A 146 -10.84 -6.11 -0.46
N PRO A 147 -11.02 -5.13 -1.37
CA PRO A 147 -10.68 -3.73 -1.08
C PRO A 147 -11.42 -3.17 0.13
N ALA A 148 -12.72 -3.43 0.27
CA ALA A 148 -13.49 -2.97 1.42
C ALA A 148 -12.93 -3.52 2.75
N CYS A 149 -12.60 -4.82 2.79
CA CYS A 149 -11.96 -5.43 3.95
C CYS A 149 -10.59 -4.82 4.26
N GLN A 150 -9.79 -4.52 3.24
CA GLN A 150 -8.48 -3.89 3.40
C GLN A 150 -8.62 -2.47 3.99
N VAL A 151 -9.54 -1.67 3.46
CA VAL A 151 -9.83 -0.31 3.97
C VAL A 151 -10.32 -0.35 5.41
N ILE A 152 -11.24 -1.27 5.75
CA ILE A 152 -11.71 -1.43 7.13
C ILE A 152 -10.55 -1.80 8.06
N ARG A 153 -9.68 -2.73 7.64
CA ARG A 153 -8.49 -3.12 8.42
C ARG A 153 -7.55 -1.93 8.64
N GLN A 154 -7.27 -1.16 7.60
CA GLN A 154 -6.45 0.05 7.69
C GLN A 154 -7.08 1.09 8.61
N TRP A 155 -8.39 1.32 8.48
CA TRP A 155 -9.12 2.24 9.35
C TRP A 155 -9.11 1.81 10.81
N VAL A 156 -9.30 0.52 11.10
CA VAL A 156 -9.21 -0.02 12.47
C VAL A 156 -7.79 0.14 13.02
N GLN A 157 -6.76 -0.08 12.21
CA GLN A 157 -5.37 0.13 12.61
C GLN A 157 -5.08 1.60 12.91
N ALA A 158 -5.50 2.50 12.02
CA ALA A 158 -5.36 3.95 12.20
C ALA A 158 -6.11 4.44 13.46
N LYS A 159 -7.33 3.96 13.70
CA LYS A 159 -8.11 4.30 14.90
C LYS A 159 -7.45 3.80 16.18
N ARG A 160 -6.86 2.60 16.15
CA ARG A 160 -6.10 2.06 17.30
C ARG A 160 -4.83 2.88 17.57
N ALA A 161 -4.10 3.27 16.54
CA ALA A 161 -2.94 4.14 16.66
C ALA A 161 -3.33 5.52 17.23
N ALA A 162 -4.38 6.15 16.70
CA ALA A 162 -4.87 7.44 17.19
C ALA A 162 -5.36 7.38 18.65
N ALA A 163 -6.07 6.32 19.04
CA ALA A 163 -6.53 6.14 20.41
C ALA A 163 -5.38 5.91 21.40
N HIS A 164 -4.32 5.23 20.96
CA HIS A 164 -3.10 5.05 21.76
C HIS A 164 -2.38 6.40 21.98
N ASN A 165 -2.24 7.19 20.92
CA ASN A 165 -1.63 8.53 20.99
C ASN A 165 -2.41 9.49 21.89
N ALA A 166 -3.75 9.51 21.80
CA ALA A 166 -4.58 10.40 22.61
C ALA A 166 -4.52 10.07 24.12
N ARG A 167 -4.52 8.78 24.48
CA ARG A 167 -4.33 8.33 25.87
C ARG A 167 -2.99 8.80 26.41
N TRP A 168 -1.94 8.74 25.59
CA TRP A 168 -0.62 9.21 25.95
C TRP A 168 -0.53 10.73 26.16
N GLU A 169 -1.18 11.56 25.33
CA GLU A 169 -1.23 13.01 25.60
C GLU A 169 -1.87 13.31 26.96
N THR A 170 -2.85 12.51 27.34
CA THR A 170 -3.52 12.63 28.64
C THR A 170 -2.59 12.17 29.77
N ASP A 171 -1.94 11.01 29.62
CA ASP A 171 -1.05 10.43 30.63
C ASP A 171 0.25 11.23 30.81
N SER A 172 0.76 11.84 29.73
CA SER A 172 1.91 12.74 29.77
C SER A 172 1.57 14.06 30.46
N GLN A 173 0.40 14.65 30.18
CA GLN A 173 -0.09 15.81 30.92
C GLN A 173 -0.27 15.50 32.42
N ILE A 174 -0.81 14.33 32.75
CA ILE A 174 -0.97 13.85 34.14
C ILE A 174 0.40 13.62 34.80
N THR A 175 1.38 13.09 34.07
CA THR A 175 2.73 12.84 34.59
C THR A 175 3.48 14.16 34.82
N THR A 176 3.36 15.14 33.92
CA THR A 176 3.90 16.49 34.14
C THR A 176 3.26 17.18 35.34
N LEU A 177 1.94 17.05 35.53
CA LEU A 177 1.22 17.60 36.69
C LEU A 177 1.64 16.94 38.02
N ARG A 178 1.95 15.64 38.01
CA ARG A 178 2.46 14.93 39.20
C ARG A 178 3.90 15.31 39.54
N THR A 179 4.72 15.64 38.55
CA THR A 179 6.11 16.04 38.76
C THR A 179 6.22 17.46 39.36
N SER A 180 5.20 18.30 39.17
CA SER A 180 5.11 19.64 39.78
C SER A 180 4.82 19.63 41.29
N HIS A 181 4.34 18.51 41.85
CA HIS A 181 3.97 18.40 43.27
C HIS A 181 5.00 17.70 44.17
N SER A 182 6.18 17.34 43.65
CA SER A 182 7.25 16.73 44.45
C SER A 182 8.58 17.44 44.23
N MET A 183 8.67 18.69 44.68
CA MET A 183 9.94 19.29 45.06
C MET A 183 10.14 19.08 46.56
N GLU A 184 10.62 17.91 46.96
CA GLU A 184 11.32 17.79 48.24
C GLU A 184 12.66 17.06 48.04
N ARG A 185 13.69 17.90 47.98
CA ARG A 185 15.11 17.60 47.81
C ARG A 185 15.62 16.86 49.06
N LYS A 186 16.10 15.62 48.91
CA LYS A 186 17.11 15.01 49.80
C LYS A 186 18.19 14.29 49.00
N HIS A 187 19.42 14.51 49.45
CA HIS A 187 20.71 14.20 48.83
C HIS A 187 21.07 12.70 48.77
N SER A 188 21.65 12.27 47.63
CA SER A 188 22.85 11.40 47.37
C SER A 188 23.14 10.14 48.22
N PRO A 189 23.80 9.06 47.69
CA PRO A 189 24.95 9.16 46.79
C PRO A 189 25.08 8.15 45.62
N SER A 190 25.97 8.56 44.72
CA SER A 190 26.64 7.85 43.62
C SER A 190 26.85 6.34 43.77
N GLN A 191 26.48 5.57 42.73
CA GLN A 191 27.12 4.31 42.37
C GLN A 191 27.25 4.21 40.84
N SER A 192 28.47 4.40 40.34
CA SER A 192 28.94 3.78 39.10
C SER A 192 29.23 2.31 39.37
N ILE A 193 28.88 1.40 38.45
CA ILE A 193 29.62 0.18 38.04
C ILE A 193 28.74 -0.64 37.08
N THR A 194 29.22 -0.71 35.84
CA THR A 194 29.34 -1.86 34.92
C THR A 194 28.54 -3.16 35.16
N GLU A 195 27.92 -3.64 34.07
CA GLU A 195 27.61 -5.03 33.67
C GLU A 195 27.41 -6.12 34.75
N LYS A 196 26.20 -6.71 34.82
CA LYS A 196 25.96 -8.15 34.53
C LYS A 196 24.47 -8.52 34.62
N SER A 197 23.96 -9.10 33.53
CA SER A 197 22.95 -10.15 33.42
C SER A 197 22.08 -10.47 34.66
N GLN A 198 20.85 -9.95 34.69
CA GLN A 198 19.70 -10.63 35.30
C GLN A 198 18.49 -10.54 34.34
N PRO A 199 17.71 -11.61 34.18
CA PRO A 199 16.52 -11.59 33.34
C PRO A 199 15.44 -10.80 34.07
N LEU A 200 15.10 -9.62 33.55
CA LEU A 200 13.89 -8.91 33.95
C LEU A 200 12.69 -9.81 33.59
N ASP A 201 11.88 -10.13 34.58
CA ASP A 201 10.60 -10.82 34.38
C ASP A 201 9.65 -9.86 33.63
N TYR A 202 9.39 -10.17 32.35
CA TYR A 202 8.75 -9.26 31.38
C TYR A 202 7.27 -9.61 31.11
N SER A 203 6.59 -10.21 32.08
CA SER A 203 5.15 -10.52 31.99
C SER A 203 4.26 -9.31 32.35
N ASP A 204 4.54 -8.12 31.81
CA ASP A 204 3.64 -6.98 31.96
C ASP A 204 3.27 -6.34 30.62
N SER A 205 1.97 -6.42 30.31
CA SER A 205 1.31 -5.77 29.17
C SER A 205 1.56 -4.26 29.08
N THR A 206 1.96 -3.64 30.19
CA THR A 206 2.27 -2.20 30.28
C THR A 206 3.56 -1.79 29.56
N MET A 207 4.53 -2.69 29.35
CA MET A 207 5.76 -2.35 28.61
C MET A 207 5.57 -2.44 27.08
N GLY A 208 4.60 -3.25 26.63
CA GLY A 208 4.18 -3.27 25.23
C GLY A 208 3.78 -1.87 24.74
N ASP A 209 3.11 -1.09 25.61
CA ASP A 209 2.69 0.29 25.35
C ASP A 209 3.87 1.27 25.29
N ARG A 210 4.95 1.04 26.03
CA ARG A 210 6.15 1.92 26.01
C ARG A 210 6.93 1.86 24.70
N LEU A 211 6.85 0.74 23.98
CA LEU A 211 7.57 0.55 22.73
C LEU A 211 6.89 1.23 21.53
N PHE A 212 5.61 1.59 21.61
CA PHE A 212 4.90 2.29 20.52
C PHE A 212 5.05 3.82 20.58
N THR A 213 5.96 4.34 21.42
CA THR A 213 6.09 5.77 21.72
C THR A 213 7.00 6.53 20.75
N MET A 214 6.74 7.83 20.58
CA MET A 214 7.62 8.75 19.85
C MET A 214 9.03 8.83 20.48
N SER A 215 9.13 8.70 21.81
CA SER A 215 10.42 8.65 22.51
C SER A 215 11.20 7.39 22.19
N ALA A 216 10.54 6.23 22.08
CA ALA A 216 11.19 4.99 21.66
C ALA A 216 11.60 5.05 20.18
N LEU A 217 10.81 5.69 19.31
CA LEU A 217 11.19 5.96 17.92
C LEU A 217 12.40 6.89 17.85
N ASN A 218 12.38 8.04 18.55
CA ASN A 218 13.50 8.98 18.60
C ASN A 218 14.75 8.30 19.17
N GLN A 219 14.62 7.49 20.22
CA GLN A 219 15.73 6.73 20.77
C GLN A 219 16.31 5.74 19.75
N VAL A 220 15.48 5.02 18.98
CA VAL A 220 15.99 4.12 17.94
C VAL A 220 16.63 4.89 16.78
N LEU A 221 16.08 6.05 16.41
CA LEU A 221 16.66 6.93 15.39
C LEU A 221 18.02 7.49 15.83
N ASP A 222 18.18 7.84 17.11
CA ASP A 222 19.42 8.38 17.67
C ASP A 222 20.47 7.29 17.97
N ASP A 223 20.06 6.15 18.54
CA ASP A 223 20.99 5.09 18.99
C ASP A 223 21.47 4.22 17.82
N ASN A 224 20.55 3.67 17.03
CA ASN A 224 20.91 2.82 15.87
C ASN A 224 19.73 2.70 14.89
N PRO A 225 19.69 3.52 13.82
CA PRO A 225 18.60 3.47 12.84
C PRO A 225 18.69 2.25 11.91
N ARG A 226 19.82 1.52 11.88
CA ARG A 226 20.04 0.43 10.90
C ARG A 226 19.00 -0.68 10.97
N PRO A 227 18.61 -1.23 12.13
CA PRO A 227 17.59 -2.27 12.18
C PRO A 227 16.22 -1.81 11.68
N LEU A 228 15.90 -0.52 11.84
CA LEU A 228 14.66 0.08 11.33
C LEU A 228 14.73 0.31 9.82
N GLN A 229 15.89 0.76 9.32
CA GLN A 229 16.16 0.92 7.89
C GLN A 229 16.19 -0.44 7.18
N ASP A 230 16.88 -1.42 7.75
CA ASP A 230 16.90 -2.80 7.28
C ASP A 230 15.51 -3.41 7.38
N PHE A 231 14.74 -3.22 8.46
CA PHE A 231 13.36 -3.69 8.48
C PHE A 231 12.50 -3.05 7.37
N SER A 232 12.75 -1.78 7.06
CA SER A 232 12.09 -1.04 5.98
C SER A 232 12.59 -1.44 4.59
N ALA A 233 13.75 -2.08 4.46
CA ALA A 233 14.36 -2.48 3.18
C ALA A 233 14.34 -4.00 2.91
N LEU A 234 14.47 -4.83 3.95
CA LEU A 234 14.67 -6.29 3.94
C LEU A 234 13.40 -7.09 4.32
N SER A 235 12.34 -6.47 4.85
CA SER A 235 11.11 -7.23 5.15
C SER A 235 10.33 -7.52 3.87
N ASP A 236 10.76 -8.54 3.12
CA ASP A 236 10.18 -9.04 1.86
C ASP A 236 8.66 -9.37 1.92
N PHE A 237 8.01 -9.26 3.08
CA PHE A 237 6.56 -9.45 3.25
C PHE A 237 5.81 -8.19 3.76
N SER A 238 6.50 -7.11 4.14
CA SER A 238 5.87 -5.87 4.64
C SER A 238 6.59 -4.56 4.27
N ALA A 239 7.89 -4.58 3.95
CA ALA A 239 8.66 -3.46 3.38
C ALA A 239 8.22 -3.14 1.96
N LEU A 240 7.77 -4.14 1.20
CA LEU A 240 7.06 -3.85 -0.03
C LEU A 240 5.77 -3.10 0.31
N SER A 241 5.07 -3.43 1.40
CA SER A 241 3.70 -2.95 1.63
C SER A 241 3.52 -1.44 1.92
N ASP A 242 4.52 -0.76 2.51
CA ASP A 242 4.44 0.66 2.84
C ASP A 242 5.77 1.34 2.50
N PHE A 243 5.77 2.22 1.48
CA PHE A 243 6.85 3.14 1.16
C PHE A 243 7.26 3.95 2.39
N SER A 244 8.30 3.50 3.10
CA SER A 244 8.82 4.17 4.28
C SER A 244 10.34 4.12 4.39
N GLY A 245 11.03 3.50 3.43
CA GLY A 245 12.49 3.49 3.42
C GLY A 245 13.06 4.90 3.21
N GLU A 246 12.43 5.67 2.33
CA GLU A 246 12.72 7.07 2.05
C GLU A 246 12.51 7.96 3.29
N ASN A 247 11.46 7.70 4.08
CA ASN A 247 11.19 8.44 5.32
C ASN A 247 12.32 8.23 6.35
N ILE A 248 12.76 6.98 6.55
CA ILE A 248 13.87 6.68 7.47
C ILE A 248 15.22 7.20 6.95
N ALA A 249 15.46 7.10 5.64
CA ALA A 249 16.67 7.61 4.99
C ALA A 249 16.78 9.13 5.06
N PHE A 250 15.65 9.84 4.89
CA PHE A 250 15.56 11.29 5.10
C PHE A 250 15.90 11.66 6.55
N LEU A 251 15.23 11.04 7.53
CA LEU A 251 15.47 11.33 8.95
C LEU A 251 16.93 11.08 9.36
N THR A 252 17.53 10.00 8.86
CA THR A 252 18.94 9.66 9.12
C THR A 252 19.90 10.67 8.48
N SER A 253 19.59 11.13 7.26
CA SER A 253 20.41 12.13 6.55
C SER A 253 20.28 13.50 7.17
N LEU A 254 19.07 13.86 7.62
CA LEU A 254 18.79 15.10 8.34
C LEU A 254 19.47 15.14 9.70
N ALA A 255 19.44 14.05 10.46
CA ALA A 255 20.14 13.95 11.75
C ALA A 255 21.66 14.16 11.58
N ARG A 256 22.27 13.57 10.54
CA ARG A 256 23.68 13.80 10.19
C ARG A 256 23.97 15.25 9.82
N TRP A 257 23.08 15.88 9.06
CA TRP A 257 23.21 17.30 8.70
C TRP A 257 23.11 18.21 9.93
N LYS A 258 22.11 18.01 10.80
CA LYS A 258 21.95 18.78 12.05
C LYS A 258 23.14 18.61 12.99
N ALA A 259 23.69 17.39 13.11
CA ALA A 259 24.87 17.13 13.91
C ALA A 259 26.15 17.81 13.38
N SER A 260 26.19 18.14 12.09
CA SER A 260 27.31 18.87 11.47
C SER A 260 27.24 20.39 11.64
N TRP A 261 26.20 20.91 12.30
CA TRP A 261 25.97 22.34 12.44
C TRP A 261 26.79 22.96 13.58
N TYR A 262 27.43 24.10 13.31
CA TYR A 262 28.21 24.85 14.29
C TYR A 262 27.37 25.98 14.91
N ALA A 263 27.62 26.32 16.18
CA ALA A 263 26.90 27.39 16.88
C ALA A 263 27.11 28.78 16.25
N GLU A 264 28.32 29.04 15.74
CA GLU A 264 28.69 30.27 15.02
C GLU A 264 29.45 29.89 13.74
N PRO A 265 28.75 29.59 12.63
CA PRO A 265 29.38 29.11 11.41
C PRO A 265 30.06 30.23 10.62
N SER A 266 31.27 29.98 10.10
CA SER A 266 31.90 30.84 9.09
C SER A 266 31.11 30.82 7.78
N LYS A 267 31.36 31.79 6.88
CA LYS A 267 30.70 31.82 5.56
C LYS A 267 30.92 30.53 4.76
N GLU A 268 32.13 29.97 4.83
CA GLU A 268 32.47 28.70 4.19
C GLU A 268 31.70 27.53 4.80
N GLN A 269 31.54 27.52 6.13
CA GLN A 269 30.78 26.49 6.84
C GLN A 269 29.27 26.59 6.56
N THR A 270 28.71 27.81 6.46
CA THR A 270 27.33 28.02 6.04
C THR A 270 27.10 27.53 4.61
N LEU A 271 28.06 27.77 3.71
CA LEU A 271 28.00 27.30 2.32
C LEU A 271 28.10 25.78 2.22
N GLU A 272 28.96 25.15 3.02
CA GLU A 272 29.03 23.69 3.11
C GLU A 272 27.72 23.11 3.65
N ALA A 273 27.17 23.69 4.72
CA ALA A 273 25.92 23.25 5.31
C ALA A 273 24.73 23.44 4.35
N TYR A 274 24.72 24.52 3.55
CA TYR A 274 23.74 24.73 2.48
C TYR A 274 23.86 23.69 1.38
N ASN A 275 25.08 23.35 0.93
CA ASN A 275 25.27 22.30 -0.07
C ASN A 275 24.78 20.93 0.42
N ARG A 276 25.00 20.60 1.69
CA ARG A 276 24.46 19.38 2.30
C ARG A 276 22.93 19.39 2.41
N ALA A 277 22.33 20.54 2.73
CA ALA A 277 20.89 20.71 2.73
C ALA A 277 20.31 20.56 1.31
N LEU A 278 21.01 21.09 0.30
CA LEU A 278 20.65 20.98 -1.10
C LEU A 278 20.69 19.52 -1.60
N GLU A 279 21.66 18.73 -1.15
CA GLU A 279 21.69 17.27 -1.37
C GLU A 279 20.42 16.60 -0.81
N ILE A 280 20.05 16.91 0.44
CA ILE A 280 18.84 16.36 1.08
C ILE A 280 17.58 16.75 0.30
N TYR A 281 17.47 18.00 -0.14
CA TYR A 281 16.35 18.46 -0.94
C TYR A 281 16.26 17.69 -2.27
N ALA A 282 17.37 17.57 -3.01
CA ALA A 282 17.38 16.90 -4.30
C ALA A 282 17.06 15.40 -4.20
N ASP A 283 17.61 14.73 -3.17
CA ASP A 283 17.50 13.27 -3.02
C ASP A 283 16.13 12.83 -2.45
N PHE A 284 15.49 13.66 -1.61
CA PHE A 284 14.28 13.25 -0.87
C PHE A 284 13.04 14.13 -1.11
N ILE A 285 13.19 15.39 -1.53
CA ILE A 285 12.06 16.35 -1.52
C ILE A 285 11.67 16.79 -2.92
N SER A 286 12.65 17.03 -3.79
CA SER A 286 12.43 17.54 -5.15
C SER A 286 11.48 16.61 -5.92
N PRO A 287 10.31 17.09 -6.36
CA PRO A 287 9.39 16.29 -7.19
C PRO A 287 9.99 15.89 -8.54
N ARG A 288 11.11 16.51 -8.91
CA ARG A 288 11.73 16.43 -10.22
C ARG A 288 12.99 15.57 -10.25
N ASP A 289 13.74 15.54 -9.14
CA ASP A 289 15.02 14.83 -9.07
C ASP A 289 15.01 13.65 -8.09
N ALA A 290 14.15 13.67 -7.06
CA ALA A 290 14.08 12.58 -6.11
C ALA A 290 13.45 11.35 -6.79
N GLU A 291 14.09 10.20 -6.65
CA GLU A 291 13.57 8.91 -7.15
C GLU A 291 12.26 8.53 -6.43
N PHE A 292 12.20 8.83 -5.13
CA PHE A 292 11.04 8.61 -4.26
C PHE A 292 10.80 9.87 -3.40
N PRO A 293 10.11 10.90 -3.91
CA PRO A 293 9.89 12.15 -3.18
C PRO A 293 8.99 11.92 -1.95
N LEU A 294 9.33 12.59 -0.85
CA LEU A 294 8.56 12.57 0.38
C LEU A 294 7.15 13.13 0.19
N ASN A 295 6.18 12.52 0.87
CA ASN A 295 4.80 12.98 0.87
C ASN A 295 4.61 14.18 1.82
N LEU A 296 5.07 15.35 1.39
CA LEU A 296 4.95 16.62 2.13
C LEU A 296 3.66 17.37 1.75
N SER A 297 3.20 18.23 2.66
CA SER A 297 2.10 19.14 2.37
C SER A 297 2.52 20.17 1.31
N SER A 298 1.59 20.65 0.47
CA SER A 298 1.92 21.65 -0.56
C SER A 298 2.54 22.94 0.00
N PRO A 299 2.14 23.45 1.19
CA PRO A 299 2.84 24.56 1.83
C PRO A 299 4.31 24.26 2.17
N ASP A 300 4.60 23.12 2.79
CA ASP A 300 5.96 22.75 3.19
C ASP A 300 6.86 22.54 1.98
N LEU A 301 6.31 21.91 0.94
CA LEU A 301 7.00 21.67 -0.31
C LEU A 301 7.36 22.98 -1.02
N LYS A 302 6.41 23.92 -1.12
CA LYS A 302 6.67 25.24 -1.72
C LYS A 302 7.72 26.04 -0.96
N TYR A 303 7.67 26.01 0.36
CA TYR A 303 8.68 26.65 1.20
C TYR A 303 10.09 26.13 0.91
N LEU A 304 10.24 24.81 0.76
CA LEU A 304 11.54 24.21 0.43
C LEU A 304 11.94 24.46 -1.03
N GLU A 305 10.99 24.47 -1.97
CA GLU A 305 11.24 24.85 -3.37
C GLU A 305 11.78 26.28 -3.47
N GLU A 306 11.21 27.24 -2.74
CA GLU A 306 11.67 28.64 -2.75
C GLU A 306 13.14 28.79 -2.32
N ILE A 307 13.63 27.91 -1.43
CA ILE A 307 14.99 27.98 -0.87
C ILE A 307 16.00 27.22 -1.74
N PHE A 308 15.60 26.07 -2.30
CA PHE A 308 16.55 25.13 -2.89
C PHE A 308 16.38 24.94 -4.41
N GLU A 309 15.19 25.15 -4.98
CA GLU A 309 14.91 24.76 -6.37
C GLU A 309 15.81 25.49 -7.38
N LYS A 310 16.05 26.78 -7.18
CA LYS A 310 16.94 27.56 -8.06
C LYS A 310 18.36 27.00 -8.05
N ALA A 311 18.90 26.69 -6.87
CA ALA A 311 20.24 26.12 -6.73
C ALA A 311 20.29 24.69 -7.32
N THR A 312 19.23 23.89 -7.11
CA THR A 312 19.09 22.55 -7.68
C THR A 312 19.08 22.60 -9.20
N ARG A 313 18.36 23.54 -9.83
CA ARG A 313 18.37 23.69 -11.30
C ARG A 313 19.74 24.07 -11.84
N ILE A 314 20.49 24.92 -11.14
CA ILE A 314 21.85 25.30 -11.54
C ILE A 314 22.78 24.07 -11.53
N LEU A 315 22.65 23.18 -10.54
CA LEU A 315 23.51 22.00 -10.41
C LEU A 315 23.05 20.79 -11.23
N CYS A 316 21.75 20.58 -11.36
CA CYS A 316 21.15 19.36 -11.89
C CYS A 316 20.62 19.52 -13.33
N GLY A 317 20.47 20.76 -13.80
CA GLY A 317 19.81 21.08 -15.06
C GLY A 317 18.29 20.92 -15.00
N GLU A 318 17.61 20.99 -16.15
CA GLU A 318 16.18 20.68 -16.24
C GLU A 318 15.93 19.18 -16.12
N ALA A 319 14.98 18.79 -15.27
CA ALA A 319 14.62 17.40 -15.06
C ALA A 319 13.84 16.84 -16.26
N ARG A 320 14.31 15.71 -16.79
CA ARG A 320 13.60 14.89 -17.78
C ARG A 320 12.72 13.87 -17.07
N VAL A 321 11.53 14.27 -16.63
CA VAL A 321 10.48 13.32 -16.24
C VAL A 321 9.31 13.53 -17.19
N ASP A 322 9.14 12.61 -18.14
CA ASP A 322 7.96 12.60 -19.00
C ASP A 322 6.77 12.03 -18.20
N PRO A 323 5.74 12.84 -17.92
CA PRO A 323 4.58 12.39 -17.15
C PRO A 323 3.77 11.29 -17.84
N ALA A 324 4.02 11.00 -19.12
CA ALA A 324 3.37 9.92 -19.85
C ALA A 324 3.94 8.53 -19.54
N ILE A 325 5.17 8.45 -18.99
CA ILE A 325 5.92 7.20 -18.78
C ILE A 325 6.79 7.29 -17.51
N PRO A 326 6.18 7.29 -16.31
CA PRO A 326 6.89 7.53 -15.04
C PRO A 326 7.88 6.43 -14.65
N PHE A 327 7.79 5.26 -15.30
CA PHE A 327 8.56 4.05 -14.97
C PHE A 327 9.44 3.56 -16.12
N GLU A 328 9.51 4.30 -17.23
CA GLU A 328 10.36 3.90 -18.35
C GLU A 328 11.80 4.30 -18.02
N MET A 329 12.62 3.30 -17.66
CA MET A 329 14.05 3.53 -17.50
C MET A 329 14.63 4.02 -18.84
N PRO A 330 15.39 5.13 -18.87
CA PRO A 330 15.97 5.61 -20.10
C PRO A 330 16.85 4.50 -20.69
N SER A 331 16.45 3.99 -21.85
CA SER A 331 17.25 3.03 -22.60
C SER A 331 18.62 3.63 -22.82
N SER A 332 19.63 2.96 -22.29
CA SER A 332 21.05 3.31 -22.36
C SER A 332 21.55 3.17 -23.81
N ALA A 333 21.17 4.13 -24.65
CA ALA A 333 21.75 4.34 -25.97
C ALA A 333 22.55 5.65 -25.95
N GLY A 334 23.85 5.53 -25.66
CA GLY A 334 24.81 6.60 -25.87
C GLY A 334 25.66 6.95 -24.65
N THR A 335 26.86 6.35 -24.61
CA THR A 335 28.06 6.82 -23.90
C THR A 335 28.03 6.71 -22.37
N GLY A 336 28.95 5.88 -21.85
CA GLY A 336 29.02 5.46 -20.44
C GLY A 336 28.97 6.58 -19.40
N SER A 337 27.99 6.47 -18.51
CA SER A 337 28.13 6.68 -17.07
C SER A 337 26.89 6.10 -16.41
N SER A 338 26.99 4.84 -16.01
CA SER A 338 26.01 4.13 -15.20
C SER A 338 25.96 4.75 -13.80
N ARG A 339 24.73 4.92 -13.27
CA ARG A 339 24.33 5.41 -11.93
C ARG A 339 23.96 6.88 -11.97
N SER A 340 22.68 7.19 -11.71
CA SER A 340 22.23 8.52 -11.29
C SER A 340 23.20 8.98 -10.21
N PRO A 341 24.05 9.99 -10.47
CA PRO A 341 24.98 10.43 -9.45
C PRO A 341 24.14 11.06 -8.35
N THR A 342 24.13 10.45 -7.18
CA THR A 342 23.85 11.15 -5.93
C THR A 342 24.57 12.50 -5.98
N LEU A 343 23.90 13.57 -5.54
CA LEU A 343 24.39 14.95 -5.72
C LEU A 343 25.80 15.18 -5.13
N THR A 344 26.27 14.26 -4.28
CA THR A 344 27.66 14.09 -3.82
C THR A 344 28.73 14.01 -4.92
N SER A 345 28.39 13.65 -6.16
CA SER A 345 29.32 13.62 -7.31
C SER A 345 29.17 14.82 -8.26
N ARG A 346 28.26 15.76 -7.98
CA ARG A 346 28.05 16.98 -8.77
C ARG A 346 28.87 18.14 -8.21
N ALA A 347 29.10 19.15 -9.04
CA ALA A 347 29.79 20.38 -8.65
C ALA A 347 29.09 21.01 -7.42
N ARG A 348 29.88 21.61 -6.51
CA ARG A 348 29.33 22.32 -5.34
C ARG A 348 28.71 23.64 -5.79
N TYR A 349 27.56 23.98 -5.22
CA TYR A 349 26.96 25.31 -5.40
C TYR A 349 27.84 26.36 -4.71
N THR A 350 28.24 27.37 -5.48
CA THR A 350 29.08 28.50 -5.03
C THR A 350 28.35 29.85 -5.09
N GLY A 351 27.04 29.84 -5.35
CA GLY A 351 26.24 31.06 -5.45
C GLY A 351 25.78 31.61 -4.11
N GLU A 352 24.93 32.64 -4.16
CA GLU A 352 24.34 33.27 -2.97
C GLU A 352 23.38 32.32 -2.26
N ILE A 353 23.47 32.30 -0.92
CA ILE A 353 22.59 31.52 -0.03
C ILE A 353 21.39 32.40 0.34
N PRO A 354 20.15 31.91 0.19
CA PRO A 354 18.97 32.67 0.61
C PRO A 354 19.01 33.03 2.09
N ASN A 355 18.61 34.27 2.44
CA ASN A 355 18.56 34.73 3.85
C ASN A 355 17.58 33.95 4.73
N THR A 356 16.65 33.21 4.13
CA THR A 356 15.68 32.34 4.80
C THR A 356 16.26 30.99 5.19
N PHE A 357 17.47 30.64 4.74
CA PHE A 357 18.14 29.41 5.12
C PHE A 357 18.59 29.44 6.58
N SER A 358 18.14 28.47 7.36
CA SER A 358 18.42 28.36 8.79
C SER A 358 18.69 26.90 9.19
N PRO A 359 19.25 26.65 10.39
CA PRO A 359 19.41 25.30 10.92
C PRO A 359 18.07 24.55 11.10
N THR A 360 16.97 25.30 11.15
CA THR A 360 15.60 24.82 11.37
C THR A 360 14.80 24.67 10.08
N VAL A 361 15.43 24.85 8.90
CA VAL A 361 14.75 24.86 7.59
C VAL A 361 13.94 23.60 7.31
N PHE A 362 14.33 22.46 7.87
CA PHE A 362 13.64 21.18 7.69
C PHE A 362 12.74 20.77 8.86
N ASP A 363 12.58 21.57 9.92
CA ASP A 363 11.88 21.15 11.15
C ASP A 363 10.42 20.76 10.90
N ALA A 364 9.71 21.51 10.05
CA ALA A 364 8.33 21.18 9.67
C ALA A 364 8.25 19.85 8.93
N ALA A 365 9.13 19.64 7.95
CA ALA A 365 9.20 18.39 7.19
C ALA A 365 9.63 17.21 8.09
N GLU A 366 10.57 17.42 9.01
CA GLU A 366 11.01 16.42 9.98
C GLU A 366 9.86 15.98 10.89
N ASN A 367 9.11 16.92 11.45
CA ASN A 367 7.99 16.61 12.34
C ASN A 367 6.89 15.83 11.61
N HIS A 368 6.58 16.24 10.38
CA HIS A 368 5.60 15.54 9.54
C HIS A 368 6.05 14.12 9.19
N VAL A 369 7.30 13.94 8.77
CA VAL A 369 7.84 12.61 8.43
C VAL A 369 7.95 11.72 9.66
N LYS A 370 8.38 12.25 10.82
CA LYS A 370 8.40 11.48 12.08
C LYS A 370 7.00 11.03 12.47
N TYR A 371 5.99 11.89 12.33
CA TYR A 371 4.60 11.51 12.56
C TYR A 371 4.16 10.39 11.62
N LEU A 372 4.47 10.49 10.33
CA LEU A 372 4.11 9.48 9.33
C LEU A 372 4.76 8.12 9.61
N VAL A 373 6.03 8.11 10.02
CA VAL A 373 6.75 6.90 10.45
C VAL A 373 6.12 6.33 11.72
N LEU A 374 5.78 7.18 12.70
CA LEU A 374 5.17 6.77 13.96
C LEU A 374 3.80 6.12 13.74
N THR A 375 2.98 6.63 12.81
CA THR A 375 1.63 6.12 12.58
C THR A 375 1.57 4.87 11.71
N ASN A 376 2.53 4.70 10.77
CA ASN A 376 2.47 3.62 9.78
C ASN A 376 3.51 2.52 10.02
N THR A 377 4.78 2.91 10.12
CA THR A 377 5.93 1.99 10.06
C THR A 377 6.31 1.47 11.44
N TRP A 378 6.34 2.35 12.43
CA TRP A 378 6.74 2.04 13.80
C TRP A 378 5.89 0.95 14.46
N PRO A 379 4.55 0.94 14.36
CA PRO A 379 3.74 -0.10 15.00
C PRO A 379 3.98 -1.48 14.40
N LYS A 380 4.28 -1.55 13.09
CA LYS A 380 4.61 -2.79 12.39
C LYS A 380 5.96 -3.33 12.83
N PHE A 381 6.97 -2.45 12.92
CA PHE A 381 8.31 -2.80 13.41
C PHE A 381 8.27 -3.36 14.83
N VAL A 382 7.60 -2.67 15.75
CA VAL A 382 7.48 -3.10 17.15
C VAL A 382 6.77 -4.46 17.25
N LYS A 383 5.70 -4.66 16.49
CA LYS A 383 4.97 -5.95 16.46
C LYS A 383 5.84 -7.09 15.94
N GLU A 384 6.65 -6.86 14.91
CA GLU A 384 7.59 -7.85 14.41
C GLU A 384 8.71 -8.13 15.42
N MET A 385 9.24 -7.10 16.08
CA MET A 385 10.24 -7.32 17.13
C MET A 385 9.66 -8.12 18.31
N GLN A 386 8.40 -7.87 18.66
CA GLN A 386 7.68 -8.66 19.66
C GLN A 386 7.42 -10.10 19.19
N SER A 387 7.06 -10.32 17.92
CA SER A 387 6.83 -11.66 17.37
C SER A 387 8.12 -12.51 17.39
N ARG A 388 9.24 -11.92 16.95
CA ARG A 388 10.57 -12.56 16.94
C ARG A 388 11.06 -12.89 18.34
N ARG A 389 10.83 -12.00 19.31
CA ARG A 389 11.19 -12.25 20.72
C ARG A 389 10.37 -13.39 21.31
N ARG A 390 9.04 -13.41 21.08
CA ARG A 390 8.18 -14.52 21.52
C ARG A 390 8.56 -15.85 20.90
N SER A 391 8.93 -15.89 19.61
CA SER A 391 9.43 -17.12 18.99
C SER A 391 10.77 -17.57 19.57
N SER A 392 11.65 -16.64 19.96
CA SER A 392 12.93 -16.97 20.60
C SER A 392 12.78 -17.49 22.03
N GLU A 393 11.79 -16.99 22.78
CA GLU A 393 11.45 -17.47 24.11
C GLU A 393 10.83 -18.87 24.06
N THR A 394 9.98 -19.14 23.06
CA THR A 394 9.39 -20.46 22.83
C THR A 394 10.46 -21.51 22.43
N ALA A 395 11.49 -21.09 21.70
CA ALA A 395 12.65 -21.94 21.39
C ALA A 395 13.57 -22.16 22.60
N ARG A 396 13.66 -21.20 23.53
CA ARG A 396 14.43 -21.34 24.78
C ARG A 396 13.72 -22.17 25.85
N SER A 397 12.39 -22.18 25.86
CA SER A 397 11.59 -23.04 26.74
C SER A 397 11.50 -24.50 26.25
N GLY A 398 12.05 -24.82 25.07
CA GLY A 398 12.10 -26.19 24.53
C GLY A 398 13.15 -27.11 25.17
N PHE A 399 13.79 -26.69 26.26
CA PHE A 399 14.78 -27.49 27.01
C PHE A 399 14.34 -27.86 28.44
N SER A 400 13.07 -27.63 28.78
CA SER A 400 12.46 -28.19 30.00
C SER A 400 11.22 -28.98 29.61
N ASP A 401 11.21 -30.25 30.03
CA ASP A 401 10.28 -31.33 29.73
C ASP A 401 8.78 -30.99 29.77
N GLU A 402 8.05 -31.77 28.96
CA GLU A 402 6.62 -32.12 29.01
C GLU A 402 5.56 -31.00 28.87
N SER A 403 4.91 -30.94 27.70
CA SER A 403 3.57 -31.53 27.47
C SER A 403 2.85 -30.93 26.25
N ASP A 404 2.63 -31.78 25.25
CA ASP A 404 1.88 -31.54 24.01
C ASP A 404 0.36 -31.41 24.24
N ILE A 405 -0.13 -30.39 24.96
CA ILE A 405 -1.60 -30.20 25.08
C ILE A 405 -2.01 -28.73 25.33
N THR A 406 -1.88 -27.80 24.36
CA THR A 406 -2.32 -26.39 24.63
C THR A 406 -3.00 -25.60 23.51
N LEU A 407 -3.25 -26.17 22.33
CA LEU A 407 -4.00 -25.47 21.28
C LEU A 407 -5.48 -25.86 21.20
N THR A 408 -5.83 -27.10 21.51
CA THR A 408 -7.22 -27.59 21.47
C THR A 408 -8.06 -27.10 22.66
N SER A 409 -7.47 -26.94 23.86
CA SER A 409 -8.19 -26.47 25.06
C SER A 409 -8.56 -24.98 25.00
N ARG A 410 -7.72 -24.14 24.37
CA ARG A 410 -7.98 -22.70 24.21
C ARG A 410 -9.10 -22.40 23.21
N VAL A 411 -9.28 -23.24 22.20
CA VAL A 411 -10.39 -23.12 21.23
C VAL A 411 -11.69 -23.62 21.86
N SER A 412 -11.65 -24.74 22.60
CA SER A 412 -12.82 -25.31 23.26
C SER A 412 -13.44 -24.35 24.29
N ASN A 413 -12.62 -23.69 25.12
CA ASN A 413 -13.13 -22.73 26.10
C ASN A 413 -13.80 -21.51 25.44
N LYS A 414 -13.29 -21.01 24.30
CA LYS A 414 -13.90 -19.86 23.62
C LYS A 414 -15.22 -20.20 22.94
N VAL A 415 -15.35 -21.41 22.40
CA VAL A 415 -16.61 -21.89 21.82
C VAL A 415 -17.66 -22.13 22.91
N ALA A 416 -17.27 -22.68 24.06
CA ALA A 416 -18.18 -22.88 25.19
C ALA A 416 -18.68 -21.56 25.81
N THR A 417 -17.83 -20.52 25.87
CA THR A 417 -18.26 -19.20 26.36
C THR A 417 -19.19 -18.49 25.38
N PHE A 418 -19.00 -18.67 24.07
CA PHE A 418 -19.87 -18.09 23.05
C PHE A 418 -21.27 -18.72 23.05
N VAL A 419 -21.36 -20.05 23.18
CA VAL A 419 -22.64 -20.77 23.23
C VAL A 419 -23.45 -20.43 24.49
N ARG A 420 -22.79 -20.19 25.64
CA ARG A 420 -23.47 -19.72 26.87
C ARG A 420 -23.95 -18.26 26.82
N SER A 421 -23.53 -17.48 25.83
CA SER A 421 -23.99 -16.09 25.67
C SER A 421 -25.19 -15.94 24.73
N LEU A 422 -25.63 -17.05 24.11
CA LEU A 422 -26.72 -17.10 23.13
C LEU A 422 -27.95 -17.87 23.63
N VAL A 423 -27.95 -18.32 24.89
CA VAL A 423 -29.10 -18.83 25.65
C VAL A 423 -29.20 -17.99 26.91
#